data_AF-A0A1J3JU97-F1
#
_entry.id   AF-A0A1J3JU97-F1
#
_cell.length_a   1.000
_cell.length_b   1.000
_cell.length_c   1.000
_cell.angle_alpha   90.00
_cell.angle_beta   90.00
_cell.angle_gamma   90.00
#
_symmetry.space_group_name_H-M   'P 1'
#
loop_
_entity.id
_entity.type
_entity.pdbx_description
1 polymer ?
#
loop_
_entity_poly.entity_id
_entity_poly.type
_entity_poly.pdbx_seq_one_letter_code
_entity_poly.pdbx_strand_id
1 'polypeptide(L)'
;CTHRGARAQIRHFPKDDASKAPHLTAFMTYKAGMTHIMREVNKPGSKIHKKEVVEAVTILEAPPMIAVGLVGYVETPRGLRTLTSVW
;
A
#
# COMPACT_ATOMS: atom_id res chain seq x y z
N CYS A 1 -6.63 -9.72 -2.80
CA CYS A 1 -6.29 -10.10 -1.41
C CYS A 1 -7.07 -11.36 -1.06
N THR A 2 -6.43 -12.42 -0.55
CA THR A 2 -7.17 -13.58 -0.02
C THR A 2 -7.25 -13.52 1.49
N HIS A 3 -8.47 -13.62 2.03
CA HIS A 3 -8.76 -13.58 3.47
C HIS A 3 -8.61 -14.96 4.14
N ARG A 4 -7.44 -15.60 3.99
CA ARG A 4 -7.16 -16.88 4.68
C ARG A 4 -6.59 -16.71 6.09
N GLY A 5 -6.38 -15.47 6.55
CA GLY A 5 -5.92 -15.15 7.90
C GLY A 5 -6.44 -13.79 8.38
N ALA A 6 -6.13 -13.44 9.62
CA ALA A 6 -6.59 -12.20 10.27
C ALA A 6 -6.06 -10.91 9.62
N ARG A 7 -5.01 -11.00 8.79
CA ARG A 7 -4.41 -9.86 8.08
C ARG A 7 -4.46 -10.06 6.58
N ALA A 8 -4.53 -8.96 5.84
CA ALA A 8 -4.45 -8.99 4.39
C ALA A 8 -3.05 -9.43 3.93
N GLN A 9 -3.00 -10.30 2.93
CA GLN A 9 -1.76 -10.78 2.31
C GLN A 9 -1.61 -10.22 0.90
N ILE A 10 -0.43 -9.66 0.62
CA ILE A 10 -0.03 -9.18 -0.70
C ILE A 10 0.47 -10.38 -1.51
N ARG A 11 -0.10 -10.59 -2.69
CA ARG A 11 0.28 -11.70 -3.59
C ARG A 11 1.33 -11.29 -4.62
N HIS A 12 1.28 -10.03 -5.04
CA HIS A 12 2.16 -9.46 -6.04
C HIS A 12 2.52 -8.06 -5.60
N PHE A 13 3.82 -7.76 -5.56
CA PHE A 13 4.32 -6.42 -5.36
C PHE A 13 4.36 -5.67 -6.71
N PRO A 14 4.45 -4.33 -6.70
CA PRO A 14 4.72 -3.55 -7.91
C PRO A 14 5.97 -4.06 -8.63
N LYS A 15 6.01 -3.87 -9.96
CA LYS A 15 7.20 -4.20 -10.75
C LYS A 15 8.35 -3.28 -10.36
N ASP A 16 9.55 -3.85 -10.28
CA ASP A 16 10.75 -3.11 -9.89
C ASP A 16 11.23 -2.19 -11.02
N ASP A 17 11.82 -1.06 -10.62
CA ASP A 17 12.41 -0.05 -11.50
C ASP A 17 13.79 0.31 -10.96
N ALA A 18 14.82 -0.30 -11.56
CA ALA A 18 16.21 -0.18 -11.12
C ALA A 18 16.79 1.24 -11.23
N SER A 19 16.09 2.17 -11.89
CA SER A 19 16.52 3.57 -11.96
C SER A 19 16.27 4.34 -10.66
N LYS A 20 15.34 3.87 -9.83
CA LYS A 20 14.94 4.55 -8.60
C LYS A 20 15.68 3.97 -7.39
N ALA A 21 15.85 4.82 -6.37
CA ALA A 21 16.39 4.37 -5.10
C ALA A 21 15.46 3.33 -4.43
N PRO A 22 16.01 2.40 -3.63
CA PRO A 22 15.22 1.43 -2.89
C PRO A 22 14.19 2.11 -1.98
N HIS A 23 12.94 1.67 -2.05
CA HIS A 23 11.85 2.18 -1.21
C HIS A 23 10.96 1.01 -0.74
N LEU A 24 10.32 1.18 0.42
CA LEU A 24 9.40 0.18 0.95
C LEU A 24 8.10 0.20 0.14
N THR A 25 7.60 -0.98 -0.23
CA THR A 25 6.46 -1.13 -1.13
C THR A 25 5.10 -1.15 -0.41
N ALA A 26 5.07 -1.47 0.89
CA ALA A 26 3.84 -1.65 1.64
C ALA A 26 3.99 -1.21 3.11
N PHE A 27 2.87 -0.83 3.70
CA PHE A 27 2.76 -0.43 5.10
C PHE A 27 1.49 -1.02 5.73
N MET A 28 1.53 -1.43 7.00
CA MET A 28 0.36 -1.93 7.71
C MET A 28 -0.35 -0.80 8.46
N THR A 29 -1.67 -0.74 8.34
CA THR A 29 -2.50 0.28 9.00
C THR A 29 -3.72 -0.34 9.66
N TYR A 30 -4.27 0.33 10.67
CA TYR A 30 -5.50 -0.04 11.36
C TYR A 30 -6.65 0.90 10.99
N LYS A 31 -7.86 0.38 10.83
CA LYS A 31 -9.04 1.21 10.51
C LYS A 31 -9.51 1.95 11.77
N ALA A 32 -9.38 3.28 11.78
CA ALA A 32 -9.78 4.11 12.91
C ALA A 32 -11.21 4.65 12.76
N GLY A 33 -11.66 4.93 11.53
CA GLY A 33 -13.01 5.48 11.29
C GLY A 33 -13.22 5.98 9.87
N MET A 34 -14.35 6.65 9.65
CA MET A 34 -14.68 7.31 8.38
C MET A 34 -15.29 8.68 8.65
N THR A 35 -14.92 9.66 7.84
CA THR A 35 -15.43 11.04 7.89
C THR A 35 -15.74 11.53 6.48
N HIS A 36 -16.24 12.76 6.35
CA HIS A 36 -16.45 13.42 5.07
C HIS A 36 -15.55 14.65 4.97
N ILE A 37 -15.05 14.94 3.77
CA ILE A 37 -14.22 16.11 3.49
C ILE A 37 -14.90 16.95 2.41
N MET A 38 -14.82 18.27 2.56
CA MET A 38 -15.16 19.21 1.51
C MET A 38 -13.90 19.55 0.72
N ARG A 39 -13.90 19.29 -0.60
CA ARG A 39 -12.79 19.68 -1.48
C ARG A 39 -13.29 20.40 -2.72
N GLU A 40 -12.49 21.35 -3.20
CA GLU A 40 -12.69 21.95 -4.51
C GLU A 40 -12.16 21.00 -5.60
N VAL A 41 -12.99 20.73 -6.61
CA VAL A 41 -12.62 19.80 -7.68
C VAL A 41 -11.99 20.54 -8.86
N ASN A 42 -10.66 20.43 -9.00
CA ASN A 42 -9.93 20.88 -10.19
C ASN A 42 -9.81 19.77 -11.24
N LYS A 43 -10.92 19.47 -11.92
CA LYS A 43 -10.98 18.54 -13.06
C LYS A 43 -11.62 19.20 -14.29
N PRO A 44 -10.82 19.79 -15.21
CA PRO A 44 -11.37 20.43 -16.41
C PRO A 44 -12.11 19.40 -17.28
N GLY A 45 -13.29 19.77 -17.79
CA GLY A 45 -14.19 18.88 -18.53
C GLY A 45 -15.26 18.18 -17.67
N SER A 46 -15.19 18.27 -16.34
CA SER A 46 -16.27 17.81 -15.45
C SER A 46 -17.32 18.91 -15.23
N LYS A 47 -18.61 18.54 -15.14
CA LYS A 47 -19.71 19.44 -14.72
C LYS A 47 -19.52 20.03 -13.31
N ILE A 48 -18.61 19.44 -12.55
CA ILE A 48 -18.33 19.75 -11.13
C ILE A 48 -16.99 20.51 -11.00
N HIS A 49 -16.42 20.99 -12.10
CA HIS A 49 -15.20 21.80 -12.07
C HIS A 49 -15.41 23.10 -11.28
N LYS A 50 -14.46 23.43 -10.38
CA LYS A 50 -14.48 24.60 -9.49
C LYS A 50 -15.72 24.68 -8.58
N LYS A 51 -16.27 23.52 -8.21
CA LYS A 51 -17.33 23.39 -7.21
C LYS A 51 -16.81 22.59 -6.03
N GLU A 52 -17.38 22.89 -4.87
CA GLU A 52 -17.15 22.14 -3.64
C GLU A 52 -17.95 20.83 -3.68
N VAL A 53 -17.28 19.73 -3.33
CA VAL A 53 -17.88 18.39 -3.26
C VAL A 53 -17.57 17.77 -1.91
N VAL A 54 -18.58 17.13 -1.32
CA VAL A 54 -18.44 16.29 -0.14
C VAL A 54 -18.04 14.88 -0.59
N GLU A 55 -16.86 14.43 -0.17
CA GLU A 55 -16.39 13.05 -0.43
C GLU A 55 -16.17 12.30 0.88
N ALA A 56 -16.55 11.02 0.90
CA ALA A 56 -16.31 10.14 2.03
C ALA A 56 -14.84 9.70 2.07
N VAL A 57 -14.21 9.79 3.24
CA VAL A 57 -12.80 9.44 3.46
C VAL A 57 -12.70 8.46 4.62
N THR A 58 -11.80 7.48 4.49
CA THR A 58 -11.49 6.52 5.55
C THR A 58 -10.19 6.92 6.24
N ILE A 59 -10.21 6.98 7.57
CA ILE A 59 -9.05 7.29 8.39
C ILE A 59 -8.38 5.96 8.78
N LEU A 60 -7.10 5.83 8.44
CA LEU A 60 -6.26 4.69 8.74
C LEU A 60 -5.13 5.13 9.67
N GLU A 61 -5.05 4.54 10.86
CA GLU A 61 -3.96 4.77 11.81
C GLU A 61 -2.73 3.95 11.40
N ALA A 62 -1.57 4.63 11.35
CA ALA A 62 -0.32 4.10 10.83
C ALA A 62 0.79 4.24 11.89
N PRO A 63 0.83 3.39 12.93
CA PRO A 63 1.90 3.42 13.92
C PRO A 63 3.25 3.07 13.26
N PRO A 64 4.38 3.66 13.70
CA PRO A 64 5.68 3.40 13.11
C PRO A 64 6.06 1.92 13.24
N MET A 65 6.48 1.31 12.13
CA MET A 65 6.92 -0.09 12.09
C MET A 65 8.42 -0.20 12.34
N ILE A 66 8.83 -1.26 13.03
CA ILE A 66 10.25 -1.60 13.25
C ILE A 66 10.61 -2.75 12.31
N ALA A 67 11.66 -2.58 11.50
CA ALA A 67 12.21 -3.65 10.68
C ALA A 67 13.09 -4.57 11.55
N VAL A 68 12.74 -5.85 11.62
CA VAL A 68 13.41 -6.84 12.48
C VAL A 68 14.29 -7.80 11.67
N GLY A 69 14.13 -7.84 10.35
CA GLY A 69 14.94 -8.75 9.53
C GLY A 69 14.76 -8.52 8.03
N LEU A 70 15.63 -9.20 7.29
CA LEU A 70 15.67 -9.17 5.83
C LEU A 70 15.58 -10.59 5.28
N VAL A 71 14.81 -10.78 4.20
CA VAL A 71 14.66 -12.08 3.52
C VAL A 71 15.09 -11.94 2.07
N GLY A 72 16.05 -12.76 1.66
CA GLY A 72 16.47 -12.88 0.27
C GLY A 72 15.68 -13.95 -0.48
N TYR A 73 15.27 -13.68 -1.71
CA TYR A 73 14.63 -14.64 -2.60
C TYR A 73 15.53 -14.95 -3.79
N VAL A 74 15.48 -16.19 -4.29
CA VAL A 74 16.13 -16.61 -5.54
C VAL A 74 15.13 -17.23 -6.48
N GLU A 75 15.28 -16.89 -7.76
CA GLU A 75 14.54 -17.50 -8.85
C GLU A 75 15.05 -18.91 -9.11
N THR A 76 14.14 -19.88 -9.01
CA THR A 76 14.37 -21.27 -9.41
C THR A 76 13.44 -21.61 -10.57
N PRO A 77 13.70 -22.68 -11.34
CA PRO A 77 12.82 -23.10 -12.44
C PRO A 77 11.36 -23.39 -12.02
N ARG A 78 11.12 -23.58 -10.70
CA ARG A 78 9.79 -23.82 -10.11
C ARG A 78 9.18 -22.58 -9.46
N GLY A 79 9.86 -21.43 -9.52
CA GLY A 79 9.43 -20.15 -8.93
C GLY A 79 10.42 -19.59 -7.91
N LEU A 80 9.98 -18.52 -7.23
CA LEU A 80 10.77 -17.84 -6.19
C LEU A 80 10.82 -18.67 -4.90
N ARG A 81 12.03 -18.91 -4.41
CA ARG A 81 12.28 -19.61 -3.14
C ARG A 81 13.02 -18.69 -2.17
N THR A 82 12.66 -18.75 -0.89
CA THR A 82 13.41 -18.09 0.19
C THR A 82 14.80 -18.70 0.31
N LEU A 83 15.85 -17.87 0.27
CA LEU A 83 17.21 -18.30 0.55
C LEU A 83 17.46 -18.39 2.06
N THR A 84 17.54 -17.23 2.72
CA THR A 84 17.85 -17.08 4.14
C THR A 84 17.22 -15.81 4.68
N SER A 85 16.96 -15.79 5.99
CA SER A 85 16.55 -14.61 6.74
C SER A 85 17.67 -14.18 7.68
N VAL A 86 17.97 -12.89 7.71
CA VAL A 86 18.89 -12.27 8.68
C VAL A 86 18.04 -11.47 9.68
N TRP A 87 18.33 -11.62 10.97
CA TRP A 87 17.68 -10.94 12.10
C TRP A 87 18.64 -9.96 12.75
#